data_AF-A0A841BAD5-F1
#
_entry.id   AF-A0A841BAD5-F1
#
_cell.length_a   1.000
_cell.length_b   1.000
_cell.length_c   1.000
_cell.angle_alpha   90.00
_cell.angle_beta   90.00
_cell.angle_gamma   90.00
#
_symmetry.space_group_name_H-M   'P 1'
#
loop_
_entity.id
_entity.type
_entity.pdbx_description
1 polymer ?
#
loop_
_entity_poly.entity_id
_entity_poly.type
_entity_poly.pdbx_seq_one_letter_code
_entity_poly.pdbx_strand_id
1 'polypeptide(L)' 'MVSKPRVALGMFVLVALAGGLIALLISLEAGAFWIKVLPLGLMAGGAAVAQSLGLFNKPSKESKD' A
#
# COMPACT_ATOMS: atom_id res chain seq x y z
N MET A 1 -12.21 -17.25 4.68
CA MET A 1 -13.08 -16.25 4.01
C MET A 1 -12.83 -14.89 4.64
N VAL A 2 -12.30 -13.92 3.89
CA VAL A 2 -12.17 -12.54 4.40
C VAL A 2 -13.58 -12.01 4.61
N SER A 3 -13.88 -11.51 5.80
CA SER A 3 -15.22 -11.03 6.12
C SER A 3 -15.50 -9.74 5.35
N LYS A 4 -16.74 -9.56 4.89
CA LYS A 4 -17.19 -8.34 4.19
C LYS A 4 -16.76 -7.04 4.89
N PRO A 5 -16.77 -6.94 6.24
CA PRO A 5 -16.26 -5.77 6.96
C PRO A 5 -14.75 -5.56 6.84
N ARG A 6 -13.93 -6.63 6.81
CA ARG A 6 -12.47 -6.50 6.66
C ARG A 6 -12.09 -5.94 5.30
N VAL A 7 -12.81 -6.34 4.25
CA VAL A 7 -12.59 -5.79 2.90
C VAL A 7 -12.98 -4.32 2.85
N ALA A 8 -14.15 -3.97 3.40
CA ALA A 8 -14.60 -2.58 3.47
C ALA A 8 -13.63 -1.68 4.26
N LEU A 9 -13.11 -2.16 5.40
CA LEU A 9 -12.11 -1.46 6.19
C LEU A 9 -10.81 -1.27 5.40
N GLY A 10 -10.31 -2.31 4.73
CA GLY A 10 -9.13 -2.21 3.88
C GLY A 10 -9.31 -1.20 2.75
N MET A 11 -10.48 -1.19 2.11
CA MET A 11 -10.81 -0.24 1.06
C MET A 11 -10.91 1.21 1.59
N PHE A 12 -11.49 1.40 2.77
CA PHE A 12 -11.55 2.70 3.43
C PHE A 12 -10.15 3.24 3.77
N VAL A 13 -9.28 2.39 4.32
CA VAL A 13 -7.88 2.75 4.60
C VAL A 13 -7.15 3.12 3.31
N LEU A 14 -7.35 2.39 2.21
CA LEU A 14 -6.75 2.72 0.91
C LEU A 14 -7.23 4.08 0.38
N VAL A 15 -8.53 4.38 0.50
CA VAL A 15 -9.10 5.67 0.09
C VAL A 15 -8.54 6.81 0.94
N ALA A 16 -8.46 6.63 2.26
CA ALA A 16 -7.87 7.62 3.16
C ALA A 16 -6.39 7.86 2.87
N LEU A 17 -5.64 6.80 2.59
CA LEU A 17 -4.22 6.88 2.23
C LEU A 17 -4.02 7.62 0.89
N ALA A 18 -4.84 7.29 -0.12
CA ALA A 18 -4.81 7.96 -1.41
C ALA A 18 -5.17 9.45 -1.30
N GLY A 19 -6.23 9.78 -0.57
CA GLY A 19 -6.62 11.16 -0.30
C GLY A 19 -5.53 11.92 0.46
N GLY A 20 -4.93 11.30 1.47
CA GLY A 20 -3.82 11.88 2.23
C GLY A 20 -2.58 12.16 1.37
N LEU A 21 -2.22 11.26 0.45
CA LEU A 21 -1.14 11.46 -0.52
C LEU A 21 -1.41 12.63 -1.46
N ILE A 22 -2.65 12.79 -1.94
CA ILE A 22 -3.04 13.91 -2.79
C ILE A 22 -2.99 15.22 -2.01
N ALA A 23 -3.54 15.25 -0.79
CA ALA A 23 -3.49 16.42 0.09
C ALA A 23 -2.05 16.81 0.43
N LEU A 24 -1.18 15.83 0.71
CA LEU A 24 0.25 16.04 0.95
C LEU A 24 0.94 16.67 -0.27
N LEU A 25 0.68 16.16 -1.48
CA LEU A 25 1.22 16.71 -2.72
C LEU A 25 0.78 18.15 -2.98
N ILE A 26 -0.50 18.46 -2.73
CA ILE A 26 -1.02 19.83 -2.84
C ILE A 26 -0.34 20.73 -1.82
N SER A 27 -0.20 20.26 -0.58
CA SER A 27 0.38 21.04 0.52
C SER A 27 1.88 21.28 0.36
N LEU A 28 2.59 20.42 -0.36
CA LEU A 28 4.02 20.57 -0.68
C LEU A 28 4.28 21.44 -1.91
N GLU A 29 3.23 21.97 -2.55
CA GLU A 29 3.32 22.71 -3.83
C GLU A 29 4.19 21.91 -4.83
N ALA A 30 3.88 20.61 -4.91
CA ALA A 30 4.77 19.57 -5.41
C ALA A 30 5.35 19.88 -6.80
N GLY A 31 6.54 20.49 -6.81
CA GLY A 31 7.34 20.67 -8.01
C GLY A 31 7.87 19.34 -8.56
N ALA A 32 8.51 19.38 -9.73
CA ALA A 32 8.98 18.22 -10.50
C ALA A 32 9.79 17.17 -9.69
N PHE A 33 10.37 17.57 -8.56
CA PHE A 33 11.02 16.68 -7.59
C PHE A 33 10.06 15.63 -7.00
N TRP A 34 8.92 16.05 -6.44
CA TRP A 34 7.98 15.15 -5.78
C TRP A 34 7.27 14.23 -6.78
N ILE A 35 7.04 14.69 -8.00
CA ILE A 35 6.51 13.86 -9.10
C ILE A 35 7.43 12.67 -9.40
N LYS A 36 8.75 12.84 -9.26
CA LYS A 36 9.75 11.78 -9.49
C LYS A 36 10.00 10.90 -8.28
N VAL A 37 10.03 11.49 -7.08
CA VAL A 37 10.39 10.78 -5.85
C VAL A 37 9.21 10.00 -5.26
N LEU A 38 7.99 10.54 -5.35
CA LEU A 38 6.83 9.91 -4.73
C LEU A 38 6.51 8.51 -5.28
N PRO A 39 6.56 8.25 -6.61
CA PRO A 39 6.33 6.89 -7.12
C PRO A 39 7.39 5.89 -6.65
N LEU A 40 8.65 6.31 -6.55
CA LEU A 40 9.75 5.48 -6.07
C LEU A 40 9.58 5.15 -4.57
N GLY A 41 9.24 6.15 -3.77
CA GLY A 41 8.94 5.97 -2.34
C GLY A 41 7.71 5.10 -2.11
N LEU A 42 6.65 5.27 -2.91
CA LEU A 42 5.45 4.44 -2.85
C LEU A 42 5.75 2.98 -3.23
N MET A 43 6.56 2.75 -4.27
CA MET A 43 6.98 1.41 -4.68
C MET A 43 7.83 0.73 -3.61
N ALA A 44 8.88 1.40 -3.10
CA ALA A 44 9.75 0.83 -2.08
C ALA A 44 9.03 0.61 -0.74
N GLY A 45 8.25 1.60 -0.29
CA GLY A 45 7.45 1.51 0.93
C GLY A 45 6.33 0.47 0.80
N GLY A 46 5.62 0.45 -0.32
CA GLY A 46 4.58 -0.53 -0.62
C GLY A 46 5.13 -1.95 -0.65
N ALA A 47 6.31 -2.16 -1.25
CA ALA A 47 6.98 -3.46 -1.26
C ALA A 47 7.42 -3.88 0.15
N ALA A 48 8.01 -2.98 0.94
CA ALA A 48 8.43 -3.28 2.32
C ALA A 48 7.22 -3.65 3.21
N VAL A 49 6.10 -2.92 3.09
CA VAL A 49 4.86 -3.21 3.83
C VAL A 49 4.23 -4.53 3.35
N ALA A 50 4.18 -4.78 2.05
CA ALA A 50 3.69 -6.06 1.53
C ALA A 50 4.58 -7.24 1.98
N GLN A 51 5.89 -7.05 2.08
CA GLN A 51 6.81 -8.05 2.62
C GLN A 51 6.57 -8.30 4.11
N SER A 52 6.43 -7.26 4.93
CA SER A 52 6.20 -7.41 6.37
C SER A 52 4.85 -8.06 6.69
N LEU A 53 3.84 -7.81 5.85
CA LEU A 53 2.53 -8.47 5.92
C LEU A 53 2.56 -9.92 5.40
N GLY A 54 3.71 -10.42 4.94
CA GLY A 54 3.84 -11.76 4.41
C GLY A 54 3.14 -11.97 3.07
N LEU A 55 2.78 -10.89 2.35
CA LEU A 55 2.11 -10.97 1.05
C LEU A 55 3.00 -11.64 -0.02
N PHE A 56 4.32 -11.55 0.15
CA PHE A 56 5.31 -12.26 -0.69
C PHE A 56 5.72 -13.63 -0.14
N ASN A 57 5.29 -13.99 1.08
CA ASN A 57 5.42 -15.36 1.57
C ASN A 57 4.37 -16.22 0.85
N LYS A 58 4.77 -16.78 -0.29
CA LYS A 58 4.01 -17.78 -1.02
C LYS A 58 3.66 -18.91 -0.05
N PRO A 59 2.38 -19.28 0.17
CA PRO A 59 2.09 -20.53 0.85
C PRO A 59 2.62 -21.63 -0.08
N SER A 60 3.68 -22.33 0.35
CA SER A 60 4.05 -23.61 -0.22
C SER A 60 2.81 -24.49 -0.10
N LYS A 61 2.17 -24.77 -1.25
CA LYS A 61 1.19 -25.84 -1.29
C LYS A 61 1.92 -27.11 -0.87
N GLU A 62 1.34 -27.77 0.14
CA GLU A 62 1.42 -29.21 0.35
C GLU A 62 2.74 -29.75 0.96
N SER A 63 2.75 -29.82 2.29
CA SER A 63 3.28 -30.99 2.99
C SER A 63 2.08 -31.61 3.72
N LYS A 64 1.30 -32.40 2.99
CA LYS A 64 0.49 -33.45 3.59
C LYS A 64 1.42 -34.63 3.75
N ASP A 65 1.85 -34.89 4.97
CA ASP A 65 2.22 -36.23 5.45
C ASP A 65 1.41 -36.48 6.72
#